data_AF-A0A0T9MU32-F1
#
_entry.id   AF-A0A0T9MU32-F1
#
_cell.length_a   1.000
_cell.length_b   1.000
_cell.length_c   1.000
_cell.angle_alpha   90.00
_cell.angle_beta   90.00
_cell.angle_gamma   90.00
#
_symmetry.space_group_name_H-M   'P 1'
#
loop_
_entity.id
_entity.type
_entity.pdbx_description
1 polymer ?
#
loop_
_entity_poly.entity_id
_entity_poly.type
_entity_poly.pdbx_seq_one_letter_code
_entity_poly.pdbx_strand_id
1 'polypeptide(L)'
;MTGYDLRLWRSGQFWTRDEVRSIRIGSRWRQEDAAEQLGVTLRTYRTYEQYTPPLVVELGVQILSLQTMLSELARLPFDQAINRLRTLTGCTKQELGVMPTYQVAMPSLGLKQWRSVLKWTQVQVAEKLGVTIRTYKSYEQGAYKLPRRVILAIQALTLRVMLPQLANGQPDDLLPQLWLLLQTDGA
;
A
#
# COMPACT_ATOMS: atom_id res chain seq x y z
N MET A 1 -2.45 -10.61 6.97
CA MET A 1 -3.62 -11.09 6.18
C MET A 1 -3.51 -12.59 5.86
N THR A 2 -4.60 -13.35 5.85
CA THR A 2 -4.65 -14.77 5.42
C THR A 2 -5.13 -14.91 3.96
N GLY A 3 -4.98 -16.10 3.36
CA GLY A 3 -5.54 -16.38 2.02
C GLY A 3 -7.07 -16.34 1.96
N TYR A 4 -7.75 -16.60 3.09
CA TYR A 4 -9.18 -16.39 3.23
C TYR A 4 -9.55 -14.90 3.18
N ASP A 5 -8.80 -14.06 3.89
CA ASP A 5 -9.00 -12.60 3.86
C ASP A 5 -8.79 -12.03 2.45
N LEU A 6 -7.82 -12.57 1.69
CA LEU A 6 -7.58 -12.18 0.30
C LEU A 6 -8.76 -12.53 -0.63
N ARG A 7 -9.38 -13.71 -0.43
CA ARG A 7 -10.61 -14.10 -1.14
C ARG A 7 -11.76 -13.16 -0.84
N LEU A 8 -11.95 -12.82 0.44
CA LEU A 8 -13.01 -11.91 0.88
C LEU A 8 -12.82 -10.51 0.31
N TRP A 9 -11.60 -9.97 0.39
CA TRP A 9 -11.24 -8.70 -0.23
C TRP A 9 -11.59 -8.69 -1.72
N ARG A 10 -11.13 -9.70 -2.47
CA ARG A 10 -11.39 -9.81 -3.91
C ARG A 10 -12.88 -9.95 -4.24
N SER A 11 -13.67 -10.54 -3.35
CA SER A 11 -15.13 -10.67 -3.51
C SER A 11 -15.90 -9.38 -3.16
N GLY A 12 -15.22 -8.34 -2.68
CA GLY A 12 -15.80 -7.07 -2.26
C GLY A 12 -16.46 -7.14 -0.88
N GLN A 13 -16.04 -8.07 -0.02
CA GLN A 13 -16.71 -8.31 1.26
C GLN A 13 -15.98 -7.79 2.51
N PHE A 14 -14.71 -7.34 2.49
CA PHE A 14 -14.01 -7.01 3.76
C PHE A 14 -12.84 -6.01 3.73
N TRP A 15 -12.69 -5.28 4.86
CA TRP A 15 -11.42 -4.99 5.56
C TRP A 15 -11.67 -4.55 7.04
N THR A 16 -11.58 -5.48 8.02
CA THR A 16 -10.97 -5.36 9.39
C THR A 16 -11.28 -6.57 10.29
N ARG A 17 -10.34 -6.94 11.18
CA ARG A 17 -10.49 -8.03 12.17
C ARG A 17 -11.28 -7.63 13.44
N ASP A 18 -11.29 -6.35 13.79
CA ASP A 18 -11.87 -5.85 15.06
C ASP A 18 -13.01 -4.84 14.87
N GLU A 19 -13.31 -4.40 13.65
CA GLU A 19 -14.44 -3.51 13.39
C GLU A 19 -15.25 -4.01 12.20
N VAL A 20 -16.52 -4.37 12.46
CA VAL A 20 -17.50 -4.74 11.44
C VAL A 20 -17.99 -3.46 10.76
N ARG A 21 -17.20 -2.89 9.85
CA ARG A 21 -17.66 -1.81 8.98
C ARG A 21 -17.26 -2.07 7.53
N SER A 22 -18.24 -2.51 6.75
CA SER A 22 -18.20 -2.68 5.29
C SER A 22 -17.45 -1.53 4.62
N ILE A 23 -16.35 -1.83 3.93
CA ILE A 23 -15.80 -0.96 2.89
C ILE A 23 -16.45 -1.40 1.59
N ARG A 24 -17.62 -0.82 1.32
CA ARG A 24 -18.50 -0.93 0.14
C ARG A 24 -18.47 -2.17 -0.76
N ILE A 25 -19.71 -2.57 -1.08
CA ILE A 25 -20.19 -3.21 -2.31
C ILE A 25 -19.45 -2.65 -3.54
N GLY A 26 -18.78 -3.51 -4.34
CA GLY A 26 -18.41 -3.10 -5.70
C GLY A 26 -17.30 -3.87 -6.42
N SER A 27 -16.25 -4.34 -5.74
CA SER A 27 -15.13 -4.98 -6.44
C SER A 27 -15.30 -6.50 -6.45
N ARG A 28 -16.21 -7.04 -7.26
CA ARG A 28 -16.25 -8.49 -7.53
C ARG A 28 -15.17 -8.85 -8.55
N TRP A 29 -13.91 -8.77 -8.16
CA TRP A 29 -12.80 -9.15 -9.02
C TRP A 29 -12.82 -10.67 -9.23
N ARG A 30 -12.56 -11.12 -10.45
CA ARG A 30 -12.18 -12.52 -10.70
C ARG A 30 -10.73 -12.71 -10.25
N GLN A 31 -10.33 -13.96 -10.03
CA GLN A 31 -8.93 -14.28 -9.69
C GLN A 31 -7.94 -13.71 -10.73
N GLU A 32 -8.35 -13.69 -12.00
CA GLU A 32 -7.59 -13.11 -13.11
C GLU A 32 -7.39 -11.61 -12.95
N ASP A 33 -8.47 -10.86 -12.71
CA ASP A 33 -8.42 -9.41 -12.53
C ASP A 33 -7.54 -9.04 -11.33
N ALA A 34 -7.66 -9.78 -10.21
CA ALA A 34 -6.83 -9.55 -9.03
C ALA A 34 -5.34 -9.89 -9.25
N ALA A 35 -5.06 -10.95 -10.00
CA ALA A 35 -3.70 -11.33 -10.37
C ALA A 35 -3.06 -10.25 -11.26
N GLU A 36 -3.81 -9.74 -12.23
CA GLU A 36 -3.40 -8.63 -13.10
C GLU A 36 -3.10 -7.37 -12.29
N GLN A 37 -3.99 -6.99 -11.36
CA GLN A 37 -3.79 -5.80 -10.53
C GLN A 37 -2.56 -5.88 -9.62
N LEU A 38 -2.19 -7.08 -9.17
CA LEU A 38 -0.95 -7.31 -8.41
C LEU A 38 0.29 -7.51 -9.32
N GLY A 39 0.11 -7.65 -10.63
CA GLY A 39 1.18 -7.99 -11.57
C GLY A 39 1.81 -9.36 -11.28
N VAL A 40 0.97 -10.36 -11.02
CA VAL A 40 1.38 -11.76 -10.84
C VAL A 40 0.60 -12.67 -11.77
N THR A 41 1.09 -13.89 -11.98
CA THR A 41 0.34 -14.88 -12.77
C THR A 41 -0.88 -15.37 -12.00
N LEU A 42 -1.92 -15.81 -12.72
CA LEU A 42 -3.10 -16.45 -12.11
C LEU A 42 -2.71 -17.64 -11.21
N ARG A 43 -1.72 -18.43 -11.63
CA ARG A 43 -1.20 -19.56 -10.83
C ARG A 43 -0.65 -19.09 -9.49
N THR A 44 0.18 -18.05 -9.50
CA THR A 44 0.74 -17.44 -8.29
C THR A 44 -0.37 -16.89 -7.38
N TYR A 45 -1.35 -16.20 -7.96
CA TYR A 45 -2.48 -15.66 -7.21
C TYR A 45 -3.31 -16.76 -6.53
N ARG A 46 -3.58 -17.88 -7.22
CA ARG A 46 -4.26 -19.04 -6.60
C ARG A 46 -3.51 -19.58 -5.39
N THR A 47 -2.18 -19.63 -5.44
CA THR A 47 -1.36 -20.01 -4.29
C THR A 47 -1.55 -19.03 -3.12
N TYR A 48 -1.65 -17.73 -3.38
CA TYR A 48 -1.91 -16.72 -2.35
C TYR A 48 -3.29 -16.85 -1.70
N GLU A 49 -4.31 -17.30 -2.42
CA GLU A 49 -5.65 -17.54 -1.83
C GLU A 49 -5.71 -18.84 -1.01
N GLN A 50 -4.87 -19.82 -1.35
CA GLN A 50 -4.78 -21.11 -0.66
C GLN A 50 -3.96 -21.03 0.62
N TYR A 51 -2.89 -20.22 0.63
CA TYR A 51 -1.94 -20.11 1.72
C TYR A 51 -1.86 -18.68 2.25
N THR A 52 -0.89 -18.39 3.12
CA THR A 52 -0.63 -17.03 3.58
C THR A 52 0.05 -16.23 2.46
N PRO A 53 -0.55 -15.12 1.98
CA PRO A 53 0.10 -14.26 0.99
C PRO A 53 1.35 -13.60 1.59
N PRO A 54 2.39 -13.33 0.78
CA PRO A 54 3.57 -12.61 1.26
C PRO A 54 3.20 -11.16 1.63
N LEU A 55 3.97 -10.56 2.55
CA LEU A 55 3.71 -9.20 3.05
C LEU A 55 3.62 -8.15 1.93
N VAL A 56 4.45 -8.28 0.88
CA VAL A 56 4.38 -7.40 -0.30
C VAL A 56 3.01 -7.40 -0.97
N VAL A 57 2.28 -8.51 -0.94
CA VAL A 57 0.92 -8.62 -1.50
C VAL A 57 -0.10 -8.01 -0.55
N GLU A 58 0.05 -8.21 0.76
CA GLU A 58 -0.78 -7.55 1.76
C GLU A 58 -0.70 -6.03 1.66
N LEU A 59 0.52 -5.48 1.56
CA LEU A 59 0.74 -4.06 1.31
C LEU A 59 0.14 -3.62 -0.03
N GLY A 60 0.29 -4.43 -1.08
CA GLY A 60 -0.30 -4.11 -2.38
C GLY A 60 -1.83 -4.02 -2.35
N VAL A 61 -2.48 -4.93 -1.62
CA VAL A 61 -3.94 -4.94 -1.40
C VAL A 61 -4.41 -3.66 -0.71
N GLN A 62 -3.62 -3.09 0.21
CA GLN A 62 -3.97 -1.82 0.86
C GLN A 62 -4.12 -0.69 -0.16
N ILE A 63 -3.18 -0.58 -1.10
CA ILE A 63 -3.22 0.47 -2.13
C ILE A 63 -4.31 0.23 -3.17
N LEU A 64 -4.51 -1.00 -3.60
CA LEU A 64 -5.62 -1.32 -4.50
C LEU A 64 -6.98 -1.00 -3.85
N SER A 65 -7.12 -1.26 -2.55
CA SER A 65 -8.31 -0.87 -1.79
C SER A 65 -8.43 0.65 -1.69
N LEU A 66 -7.33 1.37 -1.43
CA LEU A 66 -7.30 2.83 -1.42
C LEU A 66 -7.83 3.41 -2.74
N GLN A 67 -7.33 2.92 -3.87
CA GLN A 67 -7.76 3.35 -5.21
C GLN A 67 -9.28 3.24 -5.38
N THR A 68 -9.88 2.12 -4.94
CA THR A 68 -11.33 1.92 -5.03
C THR A 68 -12.14 2.83 -4.11
N MET A 69 -11.62 3.17 -2.92
CA MET A 69 -12.33 3.99 -1.93
C MET A 69 -12.03 5.49 -2.03
N LEU A 70 -11.18 5.95 -2.96
CA LEU A 70 -10.84 7.38 -3.11
C LEU A 70 -12.08 8.28 -3.21
N SER A 71 -13.07 7.87 -4.01
CA SER A 71 -14.31 8.64 -4.21
C SER A 71 -15.21 8.68 -2.97
N GLU A 72 -15.00 7.75 -2.04
CA GLU A 72 -15.68 7.74 -0.73
C GLU A 72 -14.95 8.64 0.23
N LEU A 73 -13.63 8.53 0.30
CA LEU A 73 -12.78 9.38 1.15
C LEU A 73 -13.02 10.86 0.84
N ALA A 74 -13.19 11.22 -0.44
CA ALA A 74 -13.47 12.59 -0.85
C ALA A 74 -14.80 13.17 -0.35
N ARG A 75 -15.73 12.31 0.09
CA ARG A 75 -17.05 12.71 0.62
C ARG A 75 -17.10 12.65 2.15
N LEU A 76 -16.10 12.06 2.79
CA LEU A 76 -16.05 11.92 4.24
C LEU A 76 -15.47 13.18 4.88
N PRO A 77 -15.88 13.53 6.11
CA PRO A 77 -15.19 14.53 6.88
C PRO A 77 -13.76 14.06 7.17
N PHE A 78 -12.84 15.00 7.26
CA PHE A 78 -11.40 14.76 7.34
C PHE A 78 -11.01 13.71 8.39
N ASP A 79 -11.50 13.82 9.63
CA ASP A 79 -11.19 12.86 10.69
C ASP A 79 -11.63 11.43 10.37
N GLN A 80 -12.78 11.27 9.71
CA GLN A 80 -13.27 9.97 9.29
C GLN A 80 -12.45 9.41 8.13
N ALA A 81 -12.03 10.26 7.19
CA ALA A 81 -11.13 9.86 6.10
C ALA A 81 -9.77 9.40 6.66
N ILE A 82 -9.18 10.15 7.59
CA ILE A 82 -7.93 9.79 8.26
C ILE A 82 -8.07 8.48 9.05
N ASN A 83 -9.15 8.31 9.81
CA ASN A 83 -9.38 7.07 10.55
C ASN A 83 -9.55 5.88 9.60
N ARG A 84 -10.24 6.04 8.47
CA ARG A 84 -10.35 5.00 7.45
C ARG A 84 -8.99 4.61 6.88
N LEU A 85 -8.12 5.58 6.63
CA LEU A 85 -6.75 5.34 6.15
C LEU A 85 -5.87 4.66 7.21
N ARG A 86 -6.01 5.02 8.49
CA ARG A 86 -5.34 4.32 9.62
C ARG A 86 -5.76 2.86 9.68
N THR A 87 -7.07 2.62 9.58
CA THR A 87 -7.63 1.28 9.54
C THR A 87 -7.08 0.49 8.35
N LEU A 88 -7.11 1.05 7.14
CA LEU A 88 -6.63 0.41 5.92
C LEU A 88 -5.14 0.05 5.99
N THR A 89 -4.32 0.93 6.57
CA THR A 89 -2.87 0.74 6.63
C THR A 89 -2.43 -0.09 7.83
N GLY A 90 -3.28 -0.27 8.85
CA GLY A 90 -2.90 -0.84 10.14
C GLY A 90 -2.02 0.10 10.98
N CYS A 91 -1.95 1.38 10.63
CA CYS A 91 -1.20 2.39 11.38
C CYS A 91 -2.06 2.93 12.54
N THR A 92 -1.94 2.29 13.70
CA THR A 92 -2.66 2.70 14.91
C THR A 92 -1.87 3.67 15.81
N LYS A 93 -0.54 3.78 15.63
CA LYS A 93 0.35 4.70 16.37
C LYS A 93 1.45 5.27 15.47
N GLN A 94 2.06 6.39 15.91
CA GLN A 94 3.28 6.99 15.33
C GLN A 94 4.46 6.03 15.43
N GLU A 95 4.46 5.00 14.61
CA GLU A 95 5.60 4.15 14.38
C GLU A 95 6.00 4.41 12.94
N LEU A 96 7.31 4.49 12.68
CA LEU A 96 7.97 4.90 11.43
C LEU A 96 8.38 6.38 11.48
N GLY A 97 9.70 6.59 11.41
CA GLY A 97 10.40 7.82 11.78
C GLY A 97 9.86 9.11 11.16
N VAL A 98 10.12 10.21 11.88
CA VAL A 98 9.72 11.57 11.54
C VAL A 98 10.21 11.93 10.12
N MET A 99 9.27 12.13 9.20
CA MET A 99 9.53 12.77 7.91
C MET A 99 9.77 14.27 8.12
N PRO A 100 10.86 14.86 7.62
CA PRO A 100 11.07 16.29 7.79
C PRO A 100 10.12 17.18 6.96
N THR A 101 9.50 16.69 5.87
CA THR A 101 8.79 17.58 4.94
C THR A 101 7.80 16.84 4.02
N TYR A 102 6.71 17.54 3.66
CA TYR A 102 5.56 17.16 2.80
C TYR A 102 5.89 16.72 1.35
N GLN A 103 7.15 16.44 1.01
CA GLN A 103 7.59 16.13 -0.35
C GLN A 103 8.01 14.67 -0.49
N VAL A 104 7.08 13.75 -0.27
CA VAL A 104 7.25 12.37 -0.73
C VAL A 104 6.32 12.13 -1.91
N ALA A 105 6.71 12.68 -3.06
CA ALA A 105 6.33 12.05 -4.32
C ALA A 105 6.97 10.66 -4.32
N MET A 106 6.17 9.62 -4.59
CA MET A 106 6.73 8.33 -4.98
C MET A 106 7.68 8.54 -6.18
N PRO A 107 8.73 7.72 -6.29
CA PRO A 107 10.00 8.20 -6.80
C PRO A 107 10.07 8.16 -8.34
N SER A 108 10.13 9.33 -8.96
CA SER A 108 11.03 9.54 -10.10
C SER A 108 12.52 9.43 -9.70
N LEU A 109 12.80 9.29 -8.39
CA LEU A 109 14.11 9.41 -7.73
C LEU A 109 14.80 8.07 -7.37
N GLY A 110 14.22 6.92 -7.73
CA GLY A 110 14.76 5.58 -7.41
C GLY A 110 14.68 5.15 -5.93
N LEU A 111 14.75 3.84 -5.67
CA LEU A 111 14.55 3.24 -4.34
C LEU A 111 15.60 3.66 -3.30
N LYS A 112 16.84 3.89 -3.75
CA LYS A 112 17.95 4.30 -2.89
C LYS A 112 17.69 5.67 -2.25
N GLN A 113 17.20 6.63 -3.05
CA GLN A 113 16.87 7.96 -2.55
C GLN A 113 15.64 7.91 -1.66
N TRP A 114 14.59 7.18 -2.08
CA TRP A 114 13.40 6.95 -1.27
C TRP A 114 13.75 6.44 0.14
N ARG A 115 14.50 5.34 0.26
CA ARG A 115 14.91 4.84 1.59
C ARG A 115 15.81 5.81 2.36
N SER A 116 16.64 6.60 1.65
CA SER A 116 17.56 7.56 2.28
C SER A 116 16.79 8.70 2.93
N VAL A 117 15.75 9.21 2.26
CA VAL A 117 14.83 10.21 2.84
C VAL A 117 14.16 9.64 4.09
N LEU A 118 13.72 8.38 4.02
CA LEU A 118 13.14 7.63 5.15
C LEU A 118 14.12 7.26 6.26
N LYS A 119 15.42 7.55 6.10
CA LYS A 119 16.50 7.10 6.99
C LYS A 119 16.46 5.58 7.24
N TRP A 120 16.02 4.81 6.26
CA TRP A 120 15.95 3.36 6.33
C TRP A 120 17.19 2.71 5.72
N THR A 121 17.69 1.68 6.39
CA THR A 121 18.72 0.79 5.85
C THR A 121 18.12 -0.18 4.83
N GLN A 122 18.95 -0.73 3.93
CA GLN A 122 18.49 -1.77 2.99
C GLN A 122 17.88 -2.99 3.72
N VAL A 123 18.39 -3.32 4.91
CA VAL A 123 17.86 -4.39 5.77
C VAL A 123 16.43 -4.06 6.22
N GLN A 124 16.23 -2.86 6.77
CA GLN A 124 14.93 -2.41 7.27
C GLN A 124 13.88 -2.34 6.16
N VAL A 125 14.25 -1.88 4.96
CA VAL A 125 13.32 -1.83 3.84
C VAL A 125 12.95 -3.23 3.36
N ALA A 126 13.93 -4.13 3.24
CA ALA A 126 13.69 -5.51 2.85
C ALA A 126 12.73 -6.21 3.83
N GLU A 127 12.94 -6.01 5.14
CA GLU A 127 12.05 -6.50 6.20
C GLU A 127 10.63 -5.92 6.07
N LYS A 128 10.49 -4.59 5.91
CA LYS A 128 9.19 -3.92 5.76
C LYS A 128 8.42 -4.35 4.51
N LEU A 129 9.12 -4.70 3.43
CA LEU A 129 8.53 -5.24 2.20
C LEU A 129 8.27 -6.76 2.29
N GLY A 130 8.85 -7.45 3.29
CA GLY A 130 8.84 -8.90 3.39
C GLY A 130 9.59 -9.61 2.25
N VAL A 131 10.71 -9.03 1.81
CA VAL A 131 11.60 -9.61 0.79
C VAL A 131 13.00 -9.83 1.35
N THR A 132 13.81 -10.65 0.69
CA THR A 132 15.20 -10.83 1.11
C THR A 132 16.03 -9.58 0.80
N ILE A 133 17.10 -9.34 1.56
CA ILE A 133 18.02 -8.21 1.30
C ILE A 133 18.65 -8.30 -0.10
N ARG A 134 18.89 -9.51 -0.60
CA ARG A 134 19.41 -9.75 -1.96
C ARG A 134 18.41 -9.27 -3.02
N THR A 135 17.14 -9.62 -2.83
CA THR A 135 16.04 -9.17 -3.68
C THR A 135 15.92 -7.64 -3.66
N TYR A 136 15.93 -7.02 -2.48
CA TYR A 136 15.88 -5.57 -2.38
C TYR A 136 17.08 -4.88 -3.05
N LYS A 137 18.31 -5.39 -2.88
CA LYS A 137 19.49 -4.88 -3.59
C LYS A 137 19.34 -4.94 -5.11
N SER A 138 18.77 -6.02 -5.65
CA SER A 138 18.51 -6.11 -7.09
C SER A 138 17.49 -5.09 -7.58
N TYR A 139 16.51 -4.72 -6.74
CA TYR A 139 15.56 -3.67 -7.04
C TYR A 139 16.23 -2.28 -7.10
N GLU A 140 17.13 -1.96 -6.15
CA GLU A 140 17.83 -0.66 -6.14
C GLU A 140 18.81 -0.49 -7.31
N GLN A 141 19.38 -1.60 -7.80
CA GLN A 141 20.38 -1.58 -8.87
C GLN A 141 19.77 -1.41 -10.27
N GLY A 142 18.43 -1.34 -10.39
CA GLY A 142 17.75 -1.19 -11.67
C GLY A 142 17.94 -2.38 -12.62
N ALA A 143 18.42 -3.52 -12.09
CA ALA A 143 18.70 -4.71 -12.90
C ALA A 143 17.44 -5.28 -13.57
N TYR A 144 16.25 -4.96 -13.04
CA TYR A 144 14.95 -5.38 -13.55
C TYR A 144 13.90 -4.30 -13.31
N LYS A 145 12.89 -4.24 -14.18
CA LYS A 145 11.65 -3.48 -13.94
C LYS A 145 11.00 -3.96 -12.64
N LEU A 146 10.61 -3.02 -11.77
CA LEU A 146 10.00 -3.35 -10.49
C LEU A 146 8.65 -4.06 -10.72
N PRO A 147 8.41 -5.21 -10.07
CA PRO A 147 7.10 -5.85 -10.15
C PRO A 147 6.00 -4.94 -9.56
N ARG A 148 4.81 -4.92 -10.18
CA ARG A 148 3.68 -4.07 -9.75
C ARG A 148 3.34 -4.20 -8.26
N ARG A 149 3.26 -5.43 -7.72
CA ARG A 149 3.08 -5.65 -6.27
C ARG A 149 4.12 -4.94 -5.39
N VAL A 150 5.37 -4.80 -5.85
CA VAL A 150 6.43 -4.11 -5.12
C VAL A 150 6.20 -2.61 -5.16
N ILE A 151 5.82 -2.06 -6.31
CA ILE A 151 5.44 -0.64 -6.46
C ILE A 151 4.28 -0.30 -5.52
N LEU A 152 3.22 -1.12 -5.54
CA LEU A 152 2.07 -0.96 -4.64
C LEU A 152 2.49 -1.08 -3.16
N ALA A 153 3.42 -1.98 -2.83
CA ALA A 153 3.89 -2.12 -1.47
C ALA A 153 4.70 -0.90 -0.99
N ILE A 154 5.51 -0.30 -1.86
CA ILE A 154 6.26 0.93 -1.57
C ILE A 154 5.28 2.10 -1.38
N GLN A 155 4.24 2.19 -2.21
CA GLN A 155 3.16 3.16 -2.03
C GLN A 155 2.48 2.99 -0.66
N ALA A 156 2.18 1.74 -0.26
CA ALA A 156 1.60 1.46 1.05
C ALA A 156 2.51 1.91 2.20
N LEU A 157 3.81 1.59 2.14
CA LEU A 157 4.78 2.02 3.15
C LEU A 157 4.94 3.55 3.18
N THR A 158 4.92 4.20 2.03
CA THR A 158 4.98 5.66 1.91
C THR A 158 3.76 6.30 2.56
N LEU A 159 2.56 5.78 2.27
CA LEU A 159 1.33 6.21 2.92
C LEU A 159 1.41 6.07 4.44
N ARG A 160 1.89 4.94 4.95
CA ARG A 160 2.05 4.70 6.40
C ARG A 160 2.93 5.75 7.07
N VAL A 161 4.01 6.15 6.40
CA VAL A 161 4.93 7.17 6.89
C VAL A 161 4.33 8.58 6.82
N MET A 162 3.58 8.90 5.76
CA MET A 162 2.97 10.22 5.57
C MET A 162 1.72 10.43 6.45
N LEU A 163 1.04 9.35 6.82
CA LEU A 163 -0.27 9.40 7.48
C LEU A 163 -0.31 10.24 8.76
N PRO A 164 0.69 10.18 9.68
CA PRO A 164 0.69 11.04 10.87
C PRO A 164 0.79 12.54 10.54
N GLN A 165 1.45 12.89 9.44
CA GLN A 165 1.60 14.28 8.99
C GLN A 165 0.32 14.77 8.33
N LEU A 166 -0.25 13.93 7.46
CA LEU A 166 -1.56 14.15 6.89
C LEU A 166 -2.61 14.38 7.98
N ALA A 167 -2.61 13.57 9.03
CA ALA A 167 -3.55 13.70 10.14
C ALA A 167 -3.40 15.01 10.95
N ASN A 168 -2.21 15.61 10.95
CA ASN A 168 -1.91 16.86 11.66
C ASN A 168 -1.90 18.08 10.70
N GLY A 169 -2.11 17.86 9.40
CA GLY A 169 -2.04 18.86 8.34
C GLY A 169 -3.40 19.47 8.02
N GLN A 170 -3.48 20.19 6.90
CA GLN A 170 -4.72 20.79 6.43
C GLN A 170 -5.60 19.75 5.70
N PRO A 171 -6.94 19.79 5.87
CA PRO A 171 -7.86 18.90 5.17
C PRO A 171 -7.72 18.93 3.64
N ASP A 172 -7.45 20.11 3.09
CA ASP A 172 -7.36 20.34 1.64
C ASP A 172 -6.16 19.61 1.01
N ASP A 173 -5.13 19.29 1.79
CA ASP A 173 -3.93 18.61 1.32
C ASP A 173 -4.10 17.09 1.19
N LEU A 174 -5.15 16.51 1.79
CA LEU A 174 -5.30 15.05 1.88
C LEU A 174 -5.45 14.40 0.51
N LEU A 175 -6.48 14.78 -0.26
CA LEU A 175 -6.77 14.16 -1.56
C LEU A 175 -5.66 14.41 -2.59
N PRO A 176 -5.10 15.63 -2.73
CA PRO A 176 -3.97 15.86 -3.62
C PRO A 176 -2.77 14.94 -3.33
N GLN A 177 -2.42 14.75 -2.05
CA GLN A 177 -1.30 13.87 -1.69
C GLN A 177 -1.59 12.39 -1.98
N LEU A 178 -2.83 11.93 -1.74
CA LEU A 178 -3.23 10.56 -2.08
C LEU A 178 -3.22 10.33 -3.60
N TRP A 179 -3.69 11.31 -4.40
CA TRP A 179 -3.61 11.23 -5.85
C TRP A 179 -2.16 11.18 -6.34
N LEU A 180 -1.29 12.04 -5.81
CA LEU A 180 0.13 12.05 -6.16
C LEU A 180 0.81 10.71 -5.84
N LEU A 181 0.49 10.12 -4.67
CA LEU A 181 0.99 8.81 -4.29
C LEU A 181 0.62 7.73 -5.31
N LEU A 182 -0.64 7.74 -5.77
CA LEU A 182 -1.20 6.69 -6.61
C LEU A 182 -0.86 6.81 -8.11
N GLN A 183 -0.49 8.00 -8.58
CA GLN A 183 -0.09 8.25 -9.98
C GLN A 183 1.31 7.72 -10.32
N THR A 184 2.03 7.18 -9.35
CA THR A 184 3.41 6.75 -9.54
C THR A 184 3.47 5.34 -10.09
N ASP A 185 3.28 5.25 -11.39
CA ASP A 185 3.64 4.06 -12.14
C ASP A 185 5.17 3.98 -12.23
N GLY A 186 5.72 2.84 -11.81
CA GLY A 186 7.15 2.56 -11.93
C GLY A 186 7.57 2.59 -13.39
N ALA A 187 8.22 3.68 -13.78
CA ALA A 187 8.96 3.82 -15.03
C ALA A 187 9.99 2.70 -15.17
#